data_AF-A0A671T020-F1
#
_entry.id   AF-A0A671T020-F1
#
_cell.length_a   1.000
_cell.length_b   1.000
_cell.length_c   1.000
_cell.angle_alpha   90.00
_cell.angle_beta   90.00
_cell.angle_gamma   90.00
#
_symmetry.space_group_name_H-M   'P 1'
#
loop_
_entity.id
_entity.type
_entity.pdbx_description
1 polymer ?
#
loop_
_entity_poly.entity_id
_entity_poly.type
_entity_poly.pdbx_seq_one_letter_code
_entity_poly.pdbx_strand_id
1 'polypeptide(L)'
;MPCSHTHTHILSLSHTHTHTHTHTFTHTHTHTHCENFQDRGFMNRVNSIRVESGAWVCFYHPDFKGQQYIMEKGEYPDFQRWNAHNDHMGSCKPIKMHGEHYRMELFEGQNFTGQCVELCDDCAFLQSSGFSKNGLNSIKVYGDGEPNYRGRMYVVERGNYCSFMDWQAEDPNIQSICRVVNYF
;
A
#
# COMPACT_ATOMS: atom_id res chain seq x y z
N MET A 1 25.96 0.31 23.56
CA MET A 1 25.89 0.78 22.17
C MET A 1 24.82 -0.06 21.47
N PRO A 2 23.61 0.44 21.18
CA PRO A 2 22.71 -0.30 20.32
C PRO A 2 23.17 -0.11 18.86
N CYS A 3 23.52 -1.20 18.18
CA CYS A 3 23.69 -1.21 16.74
C CYS A 3 22.33 -0.95 16.09
N SER A 4 22.11 0.28 15.60
CA SER A 4 20.98 0.59 14.72
C SER A 4 21.21 -0.12 13.38
N HIS A 5 20.62 -1.30 13.22
CA HIS A 5 20.54 -1.94 11.92
C HIS A 5 19.55 -1.12 11.07
N THR A 6 20.06 -0.31 10.16
CA THR A 6 19.24 0.36 9.14
C THR A 6 18.74 -0.72 8.18
N HIS A 7 17.53 -1.24 8.43
CA HIS A 7 16.85 -2.10 7.46
C HIS A 7 16.61 -1.26 6.20
N THR A 8 17.32 -1.60 5.12
CA THR A 8 17.13 -0.97 3.82
C THR A 8 15.97 -1.67 3.14
N HIS A 9 14.95 -0.95 2.72
CA HIS A 9 13.82 -1.48 1.94
C HIS A 9 14.26 -1.61 0.48
N ILE A 10 13.98 -2.74 -0.17
CA ILE A 10 14.51 -3.03 -1.50
C ILE A 10 13.43 -3.63 -2.41
N LEU A 11 13.26 -3.02 -3.58
CA LEU A 11 12.32 -3.43 -4.62
C LEU A 11 13.02 -3.58 -5.97
N SER A 12 12.77 -4.70 -6.65
CA SER A 12 13.19 -4.93 -8.03
C SER A 12 11.97 -5.14 -8.93
N LEU A 13 11.97 -4.52 -10.12
CA LEU A 13 10.85 -4.55 -11.06
C LEU A 13 11.34 -4.88 -12.47
N SER A 14 10.49 -5.51 -13.27
CA SER A 14 10.78 -5.75 -14.70
C SER A 14 9.57 -5.68 -15.63
N HIS A 15 9.83 -5.24 -16.87
CA HIS A 15 8.87 -5.17 -17.97
C HIS A 15 9.38 -5.93 -19.20
N THR A 16 8.48 -6.63 -19.88
CA THR A 16 8.74 -7.37 -21.13
C THR A 16 7.71 -6.97 -22.19
N HIS A 17 8.17 -6.70 -23.42
CA HIS A 17 7.30 -6.46 -24.58
C HIS A 17 7.46 -7.56 -25.63
N THR A 18 6.35 -8.12 -26.13
CA THR A 18 6.36 -9.17 -27.16
C THR A 18 5.81 -8.60 -28.47
N HIS A 19 6.69 -8.31 -29.44
CA HIS A 19 6.37 -8.16 -30.86
C HIS A 19 7.60 -8.58 -31.66
N THR A 20 7.41 -9.28 -32.78
CA THR A 20 8.45 -9.90 -33.61
C THR A 20 9.48 -8.88 -34.12
N HIS A 21 10.54 -8.64 -33.34
CA HIS A 21 11.96 -8.36 -33.68
C HIS A 21 12.65 -7.65 -32.48
N THR A 22 13.65 -8.31 -31.90
CA THR A 22 14.56 -7.87 -30.80
C THR A 22 13.88 -7.60 -29.44
N HIS A 23 13.96 -8.56 -28.52
CA HIS A 23 13.46 -8.42 -27.14
C HIS A 23 14.38 -7.48 -26.33
N THR A 24 13.82 -6.43 -25.72
CA THR A 24 14.48 -5.63 -24.68
C THR A 24 13.76 -5.90 -23.35
N PHE A 25 14.47 -6.47 -22.39
CA PHE A 25 14.02 -6.61 -21.01
C PHE A 25 14.46 -5.37 -20.23
N THR A 26 13.50 -4.60 -19.69
CA THR A 26 13.82 -3.47 -18.81
C THR A 26 13.77 -3.96 -17.37
N HIS A 27 14.88 -3.84 -16.64
CA HIS A 27 14.99 -4.20 -15.23
C HIS A 27 15.48 -2.99 -14.42
N THR A 28 14.95 -2.79 -13.22
CA THR A 28 15.43 -1.74 -12.31
C THR A 28 15.31 -2.19 -10.87
N HIS A 29 16.27 -1.75 -10.06
CA HIS A 29 16.33 -1.95 -8.63
C HIS A 29 16.29 -0.59 -7.93
N THR A 30 15.50 -0.45 -6.86
CA THR A 30 15.40 0.79 -6.10
C THR A 30 15.36 0.54 -4.60
N HIS A 31 16.02 1.44 -3.86
CA HIS A 31 16.03 1.49 -2.40
C HIS A 31 15.17 2.65 -1.86
N THR A 32 14.67 3.50 -2.77
CA THR A 32 13.90 4.70 -2.45
C THR A 32 12.62 4.76 -3.28
N HIS A 33 11.78 5.74 -2.97
CA HIS A 33 10.63 6.03 -3.81
C HIS A 33 11.02 6.35 -5.26
N CYS A 34 10.09 6.09 -6.17
CA CYS A 34 10.18 6.44 -7.58
C CYS A 34 8.85 7.06 -8.00
N GLU A 35 8.85 8.34 -8.36
CA GLU A 35 7.66 9.12 -8.68
C GLU A 35 7.12 8.82 -10.08
N ASN A 36 8.00 8.43 -11.01
CA ASN A 36 7.60 8.12 -12.38
C ASN A 36 8.46 6.98 -12.95
N PHE A 37 7.80 5.88 -13.32
CA PHE A 37 8.46 4.72 -13.92
C PHE A 37 8.96 4.96 -15.34
N GLN A 38 8.42 5.95 -16.06
CA GLN A 38 8.93 6.34 -17.38
C GLN A 38 10.37 6.84 -17.32
N ASP A 39 10.76 7.50 -16.22
CA ASP A 39 12.13 7.97 -16.00
C ASP A 39 13.13 6.81 -15.83
N ARG A 40 12.61 5.59 -15.58
CA ARG A 40 13.37 4.34 -15.49
C ARG A 40 13.26 3.48 -16.75
N GLY A 41 12.64 3.99 -17.82
CA GLY A 41 12.47 3.28 -19.09
C GLY A 41 11.29 2.31 -19.11
N PHE A 42 10.39 2.36 -18.12
CA PHE A 42 9.16 1.58 -18.10
C PHE A 42 8.03 2.44 -18.68
N MET A 43 7.30 1.95 -19.68
CA MET A 43 6.14 2.67 -20.25
C MET A 43 4.90 2.56 -19.34
N ASN A 44 5.08 2.79 -18.04
CA ASN A 44 4.11 2.51 -16.97
C ASN A 44 3.55 1.07 -17.02
N ARG A 45 4.39 0.11 -17.43
CA ARG A 45 4.05 -1.31 -17.43
C ARG A 45 5.08 -2.08 -16.66
N VAL A 46 4.65 -2.88 -15.69
CA VAL A 46 5.50 -3.73 -14.84
C VAL A 46 4.88 -5.12 -14.82
N ASN A 47 5.62 -6.11 -15.30
CA ASN A 47 5.12 -7.48 -15.40
C ASN A 47 5.47 -8.32 -14.18
N SER A 48 6.57 -8.02 -13.50
CA SER A 48 6.95 -8.75 -12.30
C SER A 48 7.71 -7.87 -11.32
N ILE A 49 7.62 -8.24 -10.05
CA ILE A 49 8.19 -7.52 -8.91
C ILE A 49 8.82 -8.53 -7.96
N ARG A 50 9.97 -8.20 -7.38
CA ARG A 50 10.53 -8.89 -6.22
C ARG A 50 10.86 -7.87 -5.14
N VAL A 51 10.29 -8.06 -3.96
CA VAL A 51 10.59 -7.29 -2.76
C VAL A 51 11.59 -8.10 -1.95
N GLU A 52 12.82 -7.61 -1.84
CA GLU A 52 13.86 -8.33 -1.09
C GLU A 52 13.75 -8.07 0.42
N SER A 53 13.30 -6.86 0.79
CA SER A 53 13.19 -6.43 2.17
C SER A 53 12.15 -5.34 2.35
N GLY A 54 11.49 -5.39 3.51
CA GLY A 54 10.49 -4.42 3.88
C GLY A 54 9.17 -4.59 3.11
N ALA A 55 8.32 -3.57 3.18
CA ALA A 55 7.11 -3.48 2.38
C ALA A 55 7.11 -2.21 1.53
N TRP A 56 6.41 -2.26 0.40
CA TRP A 56 6.29 -1.18 -0.57
C TRP A 56 4.83 -0.96 -0.94
N VAL A 57 4.48 0.29 -1.23
CA VAL A 57 3.23 0.63 -1.89
C VAL A 57 3.54 1.11 -3.31
N CYS A 58 2.89 0.46 -4.28
CA CYS A 58 2.93 0.80 -5.68
C CYS A 58 1.61 1.43 -6.10
N PHE A 59 1.65 2.34 -7.07
CA PHE A 59 0.50 3.09 -7.53
C PHE A 59 0.28 2.93 -9.03
N TYR A 60 -0.98 2.97 -9.42
CA TYR A 60 -1.38 2.89 -10.83
C TYR A 60 -0.83 4.05 -11.66
N HIS A 61 -0.82 5.28 -11.11
CA HIS A 61 -0.32 6.47 -11.80
C HIS A 61 1.03 6.94 -11.24
N PRO A 62 1.76 7.78 -12.01
CA PRO A 62 2.87 8.58 -11.48
C PRO A 62 2.45 9.45 -10.28
N ASP A 63 3.43 9.97 -9.56
CA ASP A 63 3.29 10.88 -8.41
C ASP A 63 2.47 10.30 -7.24
N PHE A 64 2.51 8.98 -7.04
CA PHE A 64 1.81 8.28 -5.95
C PHE A 64 0.28 8.42 -5.97
N LYS A 65 -0.31 8.36 -7.18
CA LYS A 65 -1.75 8.56 -7.40
C LYS A 65 -2.46 7.31 -7.89
N GLY A 66 -3.75 7.24 -7.57
CA GLY A 66 -4.66 6.23 -8.08
C GLY A 66 -4.62 4.94 -7.28
N GLN A 67 -5.03 3.83 -7.91
CA GLN A 67 -5.12 2.53 -7.24
C GLN A 67 -3.79 2.13 -6.62
N GLN A 68 -3.84 1.71 -5.35
CA GLN A 68 -2.68 1.29 -4.57
C GLN A 68 -2.58 -0.24 -4.53
N TYR A 69 -1.33 -0.73 -4.52
CA TYR A 69 -0.98 -2.15 -4.41
C TYR A 69 0.15 -2.28 -3.39
N ILE A 70 -0.07 -3.10 -2.38
CA ILE A 70 0.92 -3.31 -1.31
C ILE A 70 1.69 -4.59 -1.62
N MET A 71 3.01 -4.48 -1.54
CA MET A 71 3.95 -5.56 -1.81
C MET A 71 4.79 -5.78 -0.56
N GLU A 72 4.65 -6.95 0.04
CA GLU A 72 5.50 -7.41 1.14
C GLU A 72 6.69 -8.17 0.57
N LYS A 73 7.65 -8.50 1.43
CA LYS A 73 8.79 -9.35 1.07
C LYS A 73 8.32 -10.61 0.33
N GLY A 74 8.80 -10.80 -0.89
CA GLY A 74 8.34 -11.90 -1.73
C GLY A 74 8.60 -11.69 -3.21
N GLU A 75 8.16 -12.68 -3.99
CA GLU A 75 8.25 -12.69 -5.45
C GLU A 75 6.87 -12.66 -6.08
N TYR A 76 6.69 -11.74 -7.02
CA TYR A 76 5.45 -11.50 -7.73
C TYR A 76 5.73 -11.63 -9.24
N PRO A 77 5.64 -12.86 -9.80
CA PRO A 77 5.98 -13.12 -11.20
C PRO A 77 5.02 -12.50 -12.23
N ASP A 78 3.82 -12.10 -11.82
CA ASP A 78 2.78 -11.54 -12.70
C ASP A 78 1.85 -10.60 -11.92
N PHE A 79 1.09 -9.78 -12.65
CA PHE A 79 0.23 -8.76 -12.04
C PHE A 79 -0.96 -9.28 -11.25
N GLN A 80 -1.34 -10.54 -11.45
CA GLN A 80 -2.41 -11.17 -10.68
C GLN A 80 -1.95 -11.45 -9.26
N ARG A 81 -0.64 -11.60 -9.02
CA ARG A 81 -0.06 -11.85 -7.69
C ARG A 81 -0.17 -10.68 -6.74
N TRP A 82 -0.35 -9.46 -7.24
CA TRP A 82 -0.66 -8.28 -6.43
C TRP A 82 -2.10 -7.79 -6.61
N ASN A 83 -2.98 -8.68 -7.08
CA ASN A 83 -4.41 -8.41 -7.29
C ASN A 83 -4.71 -7.24 -8.24
N ALA A 84 -3.82 -6.94 -9.20
CA ALA A 84 -4.14 -5.98 -10.25
C ALA A 84 -4.92 -6.63 -11.40
N HIS A 85 -5.64 -5.79 -12.14
CA HIS A 85 -6.37 -6.19 -13.35
C HIS A 85 -5.49 -6.18 -14.61
N ASN A 86 -4.36 -5.47 -14.58
CA ASN A 86 -3.41 -5.32 -15.66
C ASN A 86 -2.00 -5.06 -15.11
N ASP A 87 -1.01 -4.94 -16.00
CA ASP A 87 0.39 -4.66 -15.67
C ASP A 87 0.71 -3.16 -15.50
N HIS A 88 -0.30 -2.28 -15.42
CA HIS A 88 -0.07 -0.85 -15.35
C HIS A 88 0.39 -0.41 -13.95
N MET A 89 1.51 0.30 -13.89
CA MET A 89 2.10 0.80 -12.65
C MET A 89 2.96 2.03 -12.95
N GLY A 90 2.77 3.12 -12.21
CA GLY A 90 3.39 4.40 -12.52
C GLY A 90 4.39 4.90 -11.48
N SER A 91 4.25 4.49 -10.22
CA SER A 91 5.14 4.94 -9.13
C SER A 91 5.16 3.96 -7.96
N CYS A 92 6.17 4.07 -7.08
CA CYS A 92 6.24 3.30 -5.84
C CYS A 92 7.00 4.02 -4.73
N LYS A 93 6.69 3.71 -3.47
CA LYS A 93 7.48 4.17 -2.31
C LYS A 93 7.57 3.07 -1.24
N PRO A 94 8.67 3.04 -0.45
CA PRO A 94 8.75 2.15 0.69
C PRO A 94 7.72 2.57 1.75
N ILE A 95 7.09 1.59 2.39
CA ILE A 95 6.23 1.82 3.54
C ILE A 95 7.14 1.98 4.76
N LYS A 96 7.12 3.16 5.37
CA LYS A 96 7.86 3.39 6.62
C LYS A 96 7.19 2.60 7.73
N MET A 97 7.99 1.93 8.57
CA MET A 97 7.48 1.24 9.75
C MET A 97 7.81 2.06 10.99
N HIS A 98 6.76 2.46 11.71
CA HIS A 98 6.84 3.07 13.02
C HIS A 98 6.58 2.00 14.10
N GLY A 99 7.24 2.11 15.25
CA GLY A 99 7.39 1.03 16.25
C GLY A 99 6.10 0.52 16.92
N GLU A 100 6.28 -0.30 17.96
CA GLU A 100 5.31 -1.33 18.41
C GLU A 100 4.00 -0.86 19.06
N HIS A 101 3.76 0.45 19.19
CA HIS A 101 2.54 1.00 19.76
C HIS A 101 1.68 1.62 18.67
N TYR A 102 0.86 0.78 18.05
CA TYR A 102 -0.09 1.19 17.05
C TYR A 102 -1.48 1.41 17.68
N ARG A 103 -2.12 2.50 17.28
CA ARG A 103 -3.49 2.84 17.69
C ARG A 103 -4.17 3.50 16.50
N MET A 104 -5.44 3.22 16.27
CA MET A 104 -6.22 3.87 15.23
C MET A 104 -7.58 4.26 15.80
N GLU A 105 -8.05 5.47 15.49
CA GLU A 105 -9.41 5.90 15.80
C GLU A 105 -10.18 6.03 14.49
N LEU A 106 -11.28 5.29 14.38
CA LEU A 106 -12.15 5.25 13.21
C LEU A 106 -13.43 6.01 13.48
N PHE A 107 -13.87 6.86 12.55
CA PHE A 107 -15.06 7.70 12.74
C PHE A 107 -16.08 7.52 11.61
N GLU A 108 -17.35 7.43 11.99
CA GLU A 108 -18.49 7.34 11.08
C GLU A 108 -18.70 8.63 10.29
N GLY A 109 -18.46 9.80 10.88
CA GLY A 109 -18.59 11.09 10.23
C GLY A 109 -17.26 11.63 9.71
N GLN A 110 -17.32 12.60 8.80
CA GLN A 110 -16.17 13.41 8.43
C GLN A 110 -15.73 14.29 9.61
N ASN A 111 -14.49 14.77 9.57
CA ASN A 111 -13.92 15.66 10.60
C ASN A 111 -14.00 15.07 12.03
N PHE A 112 -13.85 13.76 12.17
CA PHE A 112 -13.81 13.04 13.45
C PHE A 112 -15.12 13.15 14.26
N THR A 113 -16.27 13.10 13.57
CA THR A 113 -17.60 13.18 14.17
C THR A 113 -18.33 11.83 14.15
N GLY A 114 -19.40 11.69 14.94
CA GLY A 114 -20.23 10.48 14.96
C GLY A 114 -19.65 9.34 15.81
N GLN A 115 -20.06 8.10 15.50
CA GLN A 115 -19.57 6.91 16.20
C GLN A 115 -18.05 6.75 16.02
N CYS A 116 -17.34 6.39 17.11
CA CYS A 116 -15.89 6.18 17.11
C CYS A 116 -15.53 4.78 17.63
N VAL A 117 -14.56 4.12 16.98
CA VAL A 117 -13.96 2.85 17.40
C VAL A 117 -12.45 3.01 17.45
N GLU A 118 -11.85 2.62 18.58
CA GLU A 118 -10.40 2.51 18.71
C GLU A 118 -9.96 1.09 18.34
N LEU A 119 -8.98 0.98 17.45
CA LEU A 119 -8.31 -0.28 17.09
C LEU A 119 -6.87 -0.24 17.54
N CYS A 120 -6.51 -1.25 18.33
CA CYS A 120 -5.15 -1.51 18.78
C CYS A 120 -4.69 -2.89 18.33
N ASP A 121 -5.36 -3.52 17.35
CA ASP A 121 -5.03 -4.82 16.73
C ASP A 121 -5.65 -4.92 15.32
N ASP A 122 -5.26 -5.95 14.57
CA ASP A 122 -5.86 -6.24 13.26
C ASP A 122 -7.36 -6.53 13.39
N CYS A 123 -8.15 -6.01 12.45
CA CYS A 123 -9.59 -6.13 12.45
C CYS A 123 -10.08 -6.69 11.10
N ALA A 124 -10.27 -8.01 11.07
CA ALA A 124 -10.76 -8.72 9.88
C ALA A 124 -12.19 -8.32 9.46
N PHE A 125 -13.00 -7.81 10.39
CA PHE A 125 -14.36 -7.36 10.11
C PHE A 125 -14.77 -6.19 11.01
N LEU A 126 -14.89 -4.99 10.44
CA LEU A 126 -15.16 -3.77 11.22
C LEU A 126 -16.51 -3.77 11.93
N GLN A 127 -17.51 -4.49 11.43
CA GLN A 127 -18.79 -4.56 12.13
C GLN A 127 -18.69 -5.38 13.42
N SER A 128 -17.70 -6.28 13.52
CA SER A 128 -17.45 -7.03 14.77
C SER A 128 -16.80 -6.17 15.87
N SER A 129 -16.15 -5.06 15.52
CA SER A 129 -15.57 -4.10 16.48
C SER A 129 -16.57 -3.02 16.93
N GLY A 130 -17.86 -3.20 16.63
CA GLY A 130 -18.95 -2.33 17.05
C GLY A 130 -19.36 -1.27 16.03
N PHE A 131 -18.74 -1.22 14.85
CA PHE A 131 -19.04 -0.24 13.82
C PHE A 131 -20.31 -0.66 13.03
N SER A 132 -21.42 0.05 13.22
CA SER A 132 -22.74 -0.41 12.75
C SER A 132 -23.03 -0.19 11.26
N LYS A 133 -22.15 0.55 10.55
CA LYS A 133 -22.33 0.93 9.14
C LYS A 133 -21.06 0.65 8.35
N ASN A 134 -21.19 0.42 7.04
CA ASN A 134 -20.04 0.20 6.16
C ASN A 134 -19.22 1.47 5.87
N GLY A 135 -19.67 2.67 6.27
CA GLY A 135 -19.05 3.94 5.90
C GLY A 135 -18.03 4.45 6.90
N LEU A 136 -16.74 4.26 6.62
CA LEU A 136 -15.63 4.92 7.30
C LEU A 136 -15.30 6.25 6.61
N ASN A 137 -15.58 7.37 7.27
CA ASN A 137 -15.46 8.70 6.67
C ASN A 137 -14.25 9.50 7.15
N SER A 138 -13.75 9.25 8.36
CA SER A 138 -12.50 9.83 8.83
C SER A 138 -11.75 8.86 9.74
N ILE A 139 -10.42 8.97 9.74
CA ILE A 139 -9.53 8.06 10.45
C ILE A 139 -8.38 8.88 11.06
N LYS A 140 -8.02 8.57 12.30
CA LYS A 140 -6.73 8.96 12.88
C LYS A 140 -5.88 7.72 13.02
N VAL A 141 -4.70 7.74 12.41
CA VAL A 141 -3.78 6.61 12.46
C VAL A 141 -2.56 6.98 13.27
N TYR A 142 -2.27 6.15 14.26
CA TYR A 142 -1.06 6.16 15.04
C TYR A 142 -0.35 4.81 14.79
N GLY A 143 0.22 4.55 13.60
CA GLY A 143 0.87 3.27 13.25
C GLY A 143 0.72 2.89 11.76
N ASP A 144 1.16 1.71 11.34
CA ASP A 144 1.14 1.26 9.92
C ASP A 144 0.28 -0.01 9.71
N GLY A 145 -0.37 -0.13 8.53
CA GLY A 145 -1.59 -0.94 8.22
C GLY A 145 -1.54 -2.07 7.11
N GLU A 146 -1.72 -3.39 7.35
CA GLU A 146 -1.57 -4.58 6.45
C GLU A 146 -2.79 -4.56 5.54
N PRO A 147 -2.65 -5.21 4.38
CA PRO A 147 -3.77 -5.78 3.69
C PRO A 147 -3.83 -7.29 3.92
N ASN A 148 -4.94 -7.72 4.48
CA ASN A 148 -5.54 -8.98 4.10
C ASN A 148 -6.97 -8.66 3.65
N TYR A 149 -7.48 -9.51 2.75
CA TYR A 149 -8.77 -9.45 2.07
C TYR A 149 -8.84 -8.74 0.71
N ARG A 150 -9.73 -9.30 -0.12
CA ARG A 150 -9.92 -9.00 -1.54
C ARG A 150 -10.60 -7.66 -1.72
N GLY A 151 -10.10 -6.85 -2.64
CA GLY A 151 -10.70 -5.56 -3.00
C GLY A 151 -9.65 -4.49 -3.21
N ARG A 152 -10.08 -3.23 -3.27
CA ARG A 152 -9.17 -2.09 -3.33
C ARG A 152 -8.51 -1.88 -1.98
N MET A 153 -7.19 -1.68 -1.99
CA MET A 153 -6.40 -1.42 -0.79
C MET A 153 -6.02 0.05 -0.72
N TYR A 154 -5.89 0.56 0.50
CA TYR A 154 -5.46 1.93 0.79
C TYR A 154 -4.46 1.90 1.93
N VAL A 155 -3.29 2.54 1.74
CA VAL A 155 -2.31 2.74 2.81
C VAL A 155 -2.61 4.05 3.50
N VAL A 156 -2.81 3.98 4.81
CA VAL A 156 -2.88 5.13 5.70
C VAL A 156 -1.63 5.13 6.58
N GLU A 157 -0.86 6.20 6.48
CA GLU A 157 0.32 6.44 7.33
C GLU A 157 -0.11 7.22 8.57
N ARG A 158 0.79 7.42 9.53
CA ARG A 158 0.50 8.25 10.70
C ARG A 158 0.01 9.64 10.31
N GLY A 159 -1.22 9.97 10.69
CA GLY A 159 -1.86 11.21 10.28
C GLY A 159 -3.32 11.33 10.70
N ASN A 160 -3.86 12.53 10.47
CA ASN A 160 -5.27 12.85 10.66
C ASN A 160 -5.91 12.97 9.28
N TYR A 161 -6.85 12.09 8.97
CA TYR A 161 -7.57 12.07 7.71
C TYR A 161 -9.03 12.44 7.97
N CYS A 162 -9.44 13.63 7.53
CA CYS A 162 -10.75 14.20 7.80
C CYS A 162 -11.84 13.68 6.84
N SER A 163 -11.43 13.08 5.73
CA SER A 163 -12.29 12.53 4.67
C SER A 163 -11.68 11.27 4.08
N PHE A 164 -12.51 10.35 3.57
CA PHE A 164 -12.03 9.17 2.85
C PHE A 164 -11.24 9.49 1.58
N MET A 165 -11.44 10.68 1.03
CA MET A 165 -10.66 11.20 -0.08
C MET A 165 -9.21 11.46 0.32
N ASP A 166 -8.92 11.74 1.60
CA ASP A 166 -7.57 12.06 2.08
C ASP A 166 -6.64 10.84 2.01
N TRP A 167 -7.19 9.62 2.02
CA TRP A 167 -6.46 8.38 1.76
C TRP A 167 -6.72 7.80 0.35
N GLN A 168 -7.22 8.64 -0.56
CA GLN A 168 -7.50 8.34 -1.97
C GLN A 168 -8.57 7.26 -2.20
N ALA A 169 -9.48 7.03 -1.24
CA ALA A 169 -10.62 6.14 -1.48
C ALA A 169 -11.67 6.78 -2.40
N GLU A 170 -12.30 5.95 -3.23
CA GLU A 170 -13.39 6.39 -4.12
C GLU A 170 -14.72 6.50 -3.37
N ASP A 171 -14.89 5.70 -2.31
CA ASP A 171 -16.06 5.68 -1.45
C ASP A 171 -15.66 5.28 -0.01
N PRO A 172 -16.49 5.59 1.00
CA PRO A 172 -16.16 5.33 2.39
C PRO A 172 -16.32 3.85 2.79
N ASN A 173 -16.66 2.92 1.88
CA ASN A 173 -16.89 1.53 2.25
C ASN A 173 -15.59 0.79 2.50
N ILE A 174 -15.23 0.69 3.77
CA ILE A 174 -14.07 -0.06 4.24
C ILE A 174 -14.60 -1.18 5.14
N GLN A 175 -14.15 -2.42 4.90
CA GLN A 175 -14.70 -3.61 5.56
C GLN A 175 -13.69 -4.26 6.52
N SER A 176 -12.40 -4.09 6.25
CA SER A 176 -11.30 -4.67 7.01
C SER A 176 -10.17 -3.67 7.13
N ILE A 177 -9.43 -3.78 8.22
CA ILE A 177 -8.21 -3.02 8.50
C ILE A 177 -7.23 -3.98 9.13
N CYS A 178 -5.99 -3.94 8.70
CA CYS A 178 -4.92 -4.74 9.28
C CYS A 178 -3.67 -3.84 9.47
N ARG A 179 -2.55 -4.36 9.98
CA ARG A 179 -1.23 -3.68 10.20
C ARG A 179 -0.05 -4.16 9.35
N VAL A 180 0.71 -3.29 8.68
CA VAL A 180 1.74 -3.79 7.75
C VAL A 180 2.81 -4.29 8.68
N VAL A 181 2.95 -5.59 8.81
CA VAL A 181 3.99 -6.21 9.64
C VAL A 181 4.98 -6.90 8.73
N ASN A 182 6.24 -6.49 8.82
CA ASN A 182 7.32 -7.30 8.26
C ASN A 182 7.73 -8.33 9.30
N TYR A 183 7.54 -9.60 8.95
CA TYR A 183 8.34 -10.66 9.57
C TYR A 183 9.77 -10.49 9.04
N PHE A 184 10.64 -9.96 9.90
CA PHE A 184 12.08 -9.85 9.66
C PHE A 184 12.68 -11.23 9.33
#